data_AF-H6RUY3-F1
#
_entry.id   AF-H6RUY3-F1
#
_cell.length_a   1.000
_cell.length_b   1.000
_cell.length_c   1.000
_cell.angle_alpha   90.00
_cell.angle_beta   90.00
_cell.angle_gamma   90.00
#
_symmetry.space_group_name_H-M   'P 1'
#
loop_
_entity.id
_entity.type
_entity.pdbx_description
1 polymer ?
#
loop_
_entity_poly.entity_id
_entity_poly.type
_entity_poly.pdbx_seq_one_letter_code
_entity_poly.pdbx_strand_id
1 'polypeptide(L)'
;MLHDAGRSLLVVHQEFEGARDVADVGGDVIAHDRLRDRLHEFATSWDSRRIEMATMIEGLGQAAKDAATTYERIESELVAAMAGEK
;
A
#
# COMPACT_ATOMS: atom_id res chain seq x y z
N MET A 1 -15.56 -9.07 -4.25
CA MET A 1 -14.94 -9.16 -2.91
C MET A 1 -13.42 -9.06 -2.94
N LEU A 2 -12.66 -10.03 -3.46
CA LEU A 2 -11.18 -9.94 -3.48
C LEU A 2 -10.65 -8.81 -4.39
N HIS A 3 -11.28 -8.62 -5.56
CA HIS A 3 -10.99 -7.46 -6.43
C HIS A 3 -11.28 -6.12 -5.75
N ASP A 4 -12.34 -6.05 -4.93
CA ASP A 4 -12.71 -4.83 -4.20
C ASP A 4 -11.72 -4.54 -3.06
N ALA A 5 -11.26 -5.59 -2.37
CA ALA A 5 -10.21 -5.48 -1.37
C ALA A 5 -8.89 -5.02 -1.99
N GLY A 6 -8.48 -5.60 -3.12
CA GLY A 6 -7.28 -5.18 -3.86
C GLY A 6 -7.35 -3.71 -4.31
N ARG A 7 -8.50 -3.27 -4.84
CA ARG A 7 -8.72 -1.86 -5.20
C ARG A 7 -8.66 -0.93 -3.99
N SER A 8 -9.25 -1.32 -2.86
CA SER A 8 -9.23 -0.51 -1.64
C SER A 8 -7.81 -0.37 -1.09
N LEU A 9 -7.02 -1.45 -1.11
CA LEU A 9 -5.61 -1.42 -0.71
C LEU A 9 -4.78 -0.51 -1.62
N LEU A 10 -5.03 -0.51 -2.93
CA LEU A 10 -4.37 0.41 -3.86
C LEU A 10 -4.64 1.89 -3.52
N VAL A 11 -5.89 2.23 -3.17
CA VAL A 11 -6.23 3.59 -2.74
C VAL A 11 -5.45 3.96 -1.47
N VAL A 12 -5.44 3.10 -0.46
CA VAL A 12 -4.67 3.37 0.77
C VAL A 12 -3.18 3.54 0.47
N HIS A 13 -2.59 2.69 -0.38
CA HIS A 13 -1.20 2.84 -0.81
C HIS A 13 -0.92 4.22 -1.42
N GLN A 14 -1.80 4.69 -2.31
CA GLN A 14 -1.66 6.00 -2.96
C GLN A 14 -1.72 7.16 -1.95
N GLU A 15 -2.57 7.06 -0.93
CA GLU A 15 -2.62 8.04 0.16
C GLU A 15 -1.30 8.07 0.96
N PHE A 16 -0.73 6.90 1.26
CA PHE A 16 0.59 6.82 1.92
C PHE A 16 1.72 7.40 1.06
N GLU A 17 1.67 7.24 -0.26
CA GLU A 17 2.63 7.87 -1.18
C GLU A 17 2.45 9.39 -1.23
N GLY A 18 1.21 9.88 -1.23
CA GLY A 18 0.90 11.31 -1.20
C GLY A 18 1.27 12.01 0.12
N ALA A 19 1.32 11.28 1.24
CA ALA A 19 1.64 11.84 2.55
C ALA A 19 3.14 12.08 2.81
N ARG A 20 4.00 11.88 1.80
CA ARG A 20 5.46 12.06 1.87
C ARG A 20 5.87 13.48 2.25
N ASP A 21 5.22 14.49 1.67
CA ASP A 21 5.72 15.87 1.67
C ASP A 21 5.26 16.72 2.87
N VAL A 22 4.41 16.19 3.75
CA VAL A 22 3.75 17.00 4.79
C VAL A 22 4.60 17.16 6.05
N ALA A 23 5.58 16.26 6.28
CA ALA A 23 6.32 16.22 7.54
C ALA A 23 7.66 17.00 7.50
N ASP A 24 8.25 17.21 6.33
CA ASP A 24 9.51 17.96 6.20
C ASP A 24 9.23 19.44 5.93
N VAL A 25 9.25 20.24 7.00
CA VAL A 25 9.03 21.70 6.94
C VAL A 25 10.27 22.50 6.52
N GLY A 26 11.38 21.84 6.15
CA GLY A 26 12.61 22.51 5.75
C GLY A 26 13.37 23.12 6.93
N GLY A 27 14.67 22.80 7.03
CA GLY A 27 15.50 23.21 8.16
C GLY A 27 15.53 24.73 8.38
N ASP A 28 15.41 25.52 7.32
CA ASP A 28 15.58 26.98 7.35
C ASP A 28 14.38 27.76 7.93
N VAL A 29 13.23 27.09 8.09
CA VAL A 29 12.01 27.71 8.62
C VAL A 29 12.03 27.82 10.15
N ILE A 30 12.81 26.97 10.83
CA ILE A 30 12.82 26.87 12.29
C ILE A 30 14.14 27.42 12.85
N ALA A 31 14.10 28.62 13.42
CA ALA A 31 15.29 29.26 13.99
C ALA A 31 15.84 28.57 15.26
N HIS A 32 15.02 27.79 15.97
CA HIS A 32 15.42 27.14 17.22
C HIS A 32 15.98 25.74 16.97
N ASP A 33 17.29 25.56 17.20
CA ASP A 33 18.02 24.34 16.83
C ASP A 33 17.41 23.04 17.37
N ARG A 34 17.15 22.95 18.68
CA ARG A 34 16.55 21.73 19.24
C ARG A 34 15.16 21.39 18.68
N LEU A 35 14.39 22.40 18.29
CA LEU A 35 13.06 22.19 17.72
C LEU A 35 13.19 21.69 16.28
N ARG A 36 14.13 22.28 15.53
CA ARG A 36 14.51 21.86 14.18
C ARG A 36 14.95 20.39 14.19
N ASP A 37 15.86 20.01 15.08
CA ASP A 37 16.36 18.64 15.21
C ASP A 37 15.23 17.64 15.48
N ARG A 38 14.33 17.98 16.41
CA ARG A 38 13.19 17.10 16.75
C ARG A 38 12.16 16.97 15.65
N LEU A 39 11.90 18.04 14.90
CA LEU A 39 11.01 17.98 13.75
C LEU A 39 11.64 17.19 12.59
N HIS A 40 12.95 17.33 12.38
CA HIS A 40 13.68 16.53 11.41
C HIS A 40 13.65 15.03 11.77
N GLU A 41 13.95 14.68 13.03
CA GLU A 41 13.87 13.30 13.52
C GLU A 41 12.45 12.71 13.35
N PHE A 42 11.42 13.50 13.66
CA PHE A 42 10.03 13.11 13.42
C PHE A 42 9.77 12.86 11.93
N ALA A 43 10.18 13.77 11.04
CA ALA A 43 9.97 13.65 9.61
C ALA A 43 10.65 12.39 9.04
N THR A 44 11.90 12.13 9.43
CA THR A 44 12.62 10.90 9.03
C THR A 44 11.94 9.64 9.54
N SER A 45 11.52 9.63 10.81
CA SER A 45 10.83 8.47 11.40
C SER A 45 9.46 8.22 10.76
N TRP A 46 8.74 9.30 10.45
CA TRP A 46 7.48 9.24 9.70
C TRP A 46 7.70 8.63 8.32
N ASP A 47 8.67 9.14 7.55
CA ASP A 47 8.91 8.67 6.19
C ASP A 47 9.31 7.18 6.16
N SER A 48 10.18 6.74 7.08
CA SER A 48 10.56 5.32 7.20
C SER A 48 9.33 4.44 7.46
N ARG A 49 8.49 4.79 8.44
CA ARG A 49 7.29 4.02 8.78
C ARG A 49 6.24 4.04 7.68
N ARG A 50 6.09 5.18 7.00
CA ARG A 50 5.20 5.37 5.84
C ARG A 50 5.59 4.42 4.71
N ILE A 51 6.88 4.36 4.38
CA ILE A 51 7.42 3.45 3.35
C ILE A 51 7.14 1.99 3.74
N GLU A 52 7.45 1.59 4.98
CA GLU A 52 7.18 0.23 5.46
C GLU A 52 5.70 -0.14 5.32
N MET A 53 4.79 0.76 5.73
CA MET A 53 3.35 0.56 5.60
C MET A 53 2.91 0.45 4.13
N ALA A 54 3.41 1.33 3.24
CA ALA A 54 3.11 1.28 1.82
C ALA A 54 3.54 -0.07 1.21
N THR A 55 4.76 -0.53 1.48
CA THR A 55 5.26 -1.83 1.00
C THR A 55 4.41 -2.99 1.50
N MET A 56 3.97 -2.99 2.76
CA MET A 56 3.08 -4.03 3.28
C MET A 56 1.72 -4.04 2.58
N ILE A 57 1.14 -2.86 2.32
CA ILE A 57 -0.14 -2.73 1.62
C ILE A 57 -0.02 -3.22 0.18
N GLU A 58 1.07 -2.89 -0.51
CA GLU A 58 1.36 -3.40 -1.86
C GLU A 58 1.40 -4.94 -1.87
N GLY A 59 2.10 -5.54 -0.91
CA GLY A 59 2.16 -7.00 -0.75
C GLY A 59 0.79 -7.64 -0.53
N LEU A 60 -0.06 -7.03 0.30
CA LEU A 60 -1.44 -7.48 0.51
C LEU A 60 -2.29 -7.34 -0.76
N GLY A 61 -2.13 -6.25 -1.50
CA GLY A 61 -2.83 -6.00 -2.76
C GLY A 61 -2.48 -7.06 -3.82
N GLN A 62 -1.20 -7.40 -3.94
CA GLN A 62 -0.73 -8.45 -4.83
C GLN A 62 -1.28 -9.83 -4.44
N ALA A 63 -1.23 -10.19 -3.15
CA ALA A 63 -1.79 -11.44 -2.66
C ALA A 63 -3.30 -11.57 -2.92
N ALA A 64 -4.07 -10.49 -2.75
CA ALA A 64 -5.50 -10.47 -3.03
C ALA A 64 -5.80 -10.69 -4.53
N LYS A 65 -4.99 -10.11 -5.42
CA LYS A 65 -5.09 -10.29 -6.87
C LYS A 65 -4.76 -11.72 -7.30
N ASP A 66 -3.70 -12.29 -6.73
CA ASP A 66 -3.28 -13.66 -7.03
C ASP A 66 -4.33 -14.69 -6.57
N ALA A 67 -4.91 -14.46 -5.39
CA ALA A 67 -6.02 -15.26 -4.89
C ALA A 67 -7.25 -15.17 -5.82
N ALA A 68 -7.65 -13.96 -6.23
CA ALA A 68 -8.79 -13.77 -7.13
C ALA A 68 -8.59 -14.50 -8.47
N THR A 69 -7.43 -14.32 -9.09
CA THR A 69 -7.06 -14.99 -10.35
C THR A 69 -7.09 -16.51 -10.22
N THR A 70 -6.60 -17.03 -9.08
CA THR A 70 -6.60 -18.48 -8.82
C THR A 70 -8.02 -19.03 -8.68
N TYR A 71 -8.90 -18.32 -7.96
CA TYR A 71 -10.29 -18.74 -7.81
C TYR A 71 -11.05 -18.73 -9.15
N GLU A 72 -10.89 -17.68 -9.95
CA GLU A 72 -11.51 -17.58 -11.29
C GLU A 72 -11.06 -18.70 -12.22
N ARG A 73 -9.77 -19.07 -12.17
CA ARG A 73 -9.23 -20.21 -12.93
C ARG A 73 -9.85 -21.53 -12.49
N ILE A 74 -9.89 -21.79 -11.17
CA ILE A 74 -10.49 -23.02 -10.61
C ILE A 74 -11.98 -23.10 -10.99
N GLU A 75 -12.72 -22.01 -10.88
CA GLU A 75 -14.12 -21.94 -11.26
C GLU A 75 -14.31 -22.26 -12.76
N SER A 76 -13.48 -21.67 -13.62
CA SER A 76 -13.52 -21.92 -15.07
C SER A 76 -13.24 -23.39 -15.41
N GLU A 77 -12.24 -23.99 -14.76
CA GLU A 77 -11.90 -25.41 -14.92
C GLU A 77 -13.05 -26.32 -14.45
N LEU A 78 -13.71 -25.98 -13.34
CA LEU A 78 -14.88 -26.72 -12.84
C LEU A 78 -16.08 -26.61 -13.78
N VAL A 79 -16.36 -25.41 -14.30
CA VAL A 79 -17.45 -25.19 -15.26
C VAL A 79 -17.21 -25.98 -16.55
N ALA A 80 -15.98 -25.95 -17.10
CA ALA A 80 -15.63 -26.72 -18.29
C ALA A 80 -15.82 -28.23 -18.06
N ALA A 81 -15.32 -28.75 -16.93
CA ALA A 81 -15.48 -30.15 -16.55
C ALA A 81 -16.96 -30.56 -16.42
N MET A 82 -17.80 -29.69 -15.85
CA MET A 82 -19.24 -29.93 -15.74
C MET A 82 -19.99 -29.82 -17.08
N ALA A 83 -19.54 -28.94 -17.99
CA ALA A 83 -20.08 -28.80 -19.34
C ALA A 83 -19.67 -29.95 -20.27
N GLY A 84 -18.77 -30.83 -19.83
CA GLY A 84 -18.21 -31.92 -20.64
C GLY A 84 -17.18 -31.44 -21.65
N GLU A 85 -16.73 -30.19 -21.53
CA GLU A 85 -15.62 -29.63 -22.29
C GLU A 85 -14.32 -30.10 -21.61
N LYS A 86 -13.60 -30.99 -22.29
CA LYS A 86 -12.30 -31.51 -21.84
C LYS A 86 -11.17 -30.53 -22.12
#